data_AF-A0A7S1MSB2-F1
#
_entry.id   AF-A0A7S1MSB2-F1
#
_cell.length_a   1.000
_cell.length_b   1.000
_cell.length_c   1.000
_cell.angle_alpha   90.00
_cell.angle_beta   90.00
_cell.angle_gamma   90.00
#
_symmetry.space_group_name_H-M   'P 1'
#
loop_
_entity.id
_entity.type
_entity.pdbx_description
1 polymer ?
#
loop_
_entity_poly.entity_id
_entity_poly.type
_entity_poly.pdbx_seq_one_letter_code
_entity_poly.pdbx_strand_id
1 'polypeptide(L)'
;RHPGGEPADKQQQADNLELMLLTYGALDQLQARLAWHAQAVQRGETRTQDPYLGILTPALVNAEDCNIFGYVSASNVKVLAIARDAGSMDKQQREKEDAILKSLLRQLHQLYVDAACNPFFQGLGGHSFAASVAAAVERHAARLGQLVVPPAT
;
A
#
# COMPACT_ATOMS: atom_id res chain seq x y z
N ARG A 1 -22.35 24.80 29.97
CA ARG A 1 -21.44 23.68 30.30
C ARG A 1 -21.74 22.53 29.33
N HIS A 2 -20.98 22.43 28.25
CA HIS A 2 -20.66 21.18 27.54
C HIS A 2 -19.17 20.90 27.87
N PRO A 3 -18.65 19.66 27.82
CA PRO A 3 -18.64 18.84 26.59
C PRO A 3 -18.71 17.32 26.79
N GLY A 4 -19.10 16.58 25.74
CA GLY A 4 -19.18 15.10 25.79
C GLY A 4 -19.02 14.42 24.42
N GLY A 5 -18.30 15.03 23.48
CA GLY A 5 -18.14 14.54 22.11
C GLY A 5 -16.72 14.17 21.67
N GLU A 6 -15.72 14.15 22.57
CA GLU A 6 -14.29 14.16 22.19
C GLU A 6 -13.46 12.84 22.13
N PRO A 7 -13.93 11.60 22.40
CA PRO A 7 -13.02 10.45 22.43
C PRO A 7 -12.71 9.81 21.05
N ALA A 8 -13.67 9.77 20.12
CA ALA A 8 -13.52 9.02 18.86
C ALA A 8 -12.56 9.71 17.86
N ASP A 9 -12.66 11.03 17.74
CA ASP A 9 -11.83 11.81 16.82
C ASP A 9 -10.35 11.78 17.22
N LYS A 10 -10.06 11.78 18.53
CA LYS A 10 -8.69 11.70 19.05
C LYS A 10 -8.04 10.35 18.78
N GLN A 11 -8.81 9.26 18.88
CA GLN A 11 -8.31 7.92 18.59
C GLN A 11 -8.01 7.76 17.09
N GLN A 12 -8.94 8.17 16.22
CA GLN A 12 -8.74 8.06 14.78
C GLN A 12 -7.58 8.93 14.27
N GLN A 13 -7.33 10.07 14.92
CA GLN A 13 -6.17 10.90 14.64
C GLN A 13 -4.86 10.26 15.11
N ALA A 14 -4.86 9.58 16.26
CA ALA A 14 -3.71 8.84 16.75
C ALA A 14 -3.37 7.64 15.84
N ASP A 15 -4.39 6.88 15.41
CA ASP A 15 -4.22 5.76 14.48
C ASP A 15 -3.65 6.23 13.13
N ASN A 16 -4.13 7.37 12.62
CA ASN A 16 -3.62 7.96 11.39
C ASN A 16 -2.14 8.40 11.54
N LEU A 17 -1.78 8.99 12.69
CA LEU A 17 -0.40 9.38 12.98
C LEU A 17 0.53 8.16 13.04
N GLU A 18 0.08 7.07 13.66
CA GLU A 18 0.84 5.81 13.71
C GLU A 18 1.06 5.23 12.30
N LEU A 19 0.01 5.14 11.49
CA LEU A 19 0.11 4.69 10.10
C LEU A 19 1.04 5.57 9.26
N MET A 20 1.00 6.88 9.50
CA MET A 20 1.87 7.84 8.85
C MET A 20 3.33 7.63 9.25
N LEU A 21 3.62 7.45 10.54
CA LEU A 21 4.96 7.16 11.05
C LEU A 21 5.53 5.88 10.43
N LEU A 22 4.74 4.81 10.39
CA LEU A 22 5.14 3.54 9.78
C LEU A 22 5.42 3.69 8.28
N THR A 23 4.58 4.42 7.57
CA THR A 23 4.77 4.70 6.15
C THR A 23 6.08 5.45 5.91
N TYR A 24 6.38 6.47 6.73
CA TYR A 24 7.64 7.22 6.63
C TYR A 24 8.85 6.34 6.94
N GLY A 25 8.81 5.51 7.99
CA GLY A 25 9.90 4.59 8.31
C GLY A 25 10.14 3.53 7.22
N ALA A 26 9.07 3.09 6.53
CA ALA A 26 9.19 2.15 5.42
C ALA A 26 9.90 2.75 4.18
N LEU A 27 10.01 4.08 4.06
CA LEU A 27 10.73 4.71 2.96
C LEU A 27 12.23 4.41 3.00
N ASP A 28 12.82 4.24 4.19
CA ASP A 28 14.23 3.88 4.32
C ASP A 28 14.49 2.45 3.82
N GLN A 29 13.59 1.51 4.14
CA GLN A 29 13.65 0.14 3.64
C GLN A 29 13.47 0.08 2.12
N LEU A 30 12.56 0.90 1.58
CA LEU A 30 12.37 1.06 0.14
C LEU A 30 13.64 1.58 -0.53
N GLN A 31 14.28 2.62 0.04
CA GLN A 31 15.52 3.18 -0.49
C GLN A 31 16.67 2.16 -0.49
N ALA A 32 16.81 1.40 0.60
CA ALA A 32 17.81 0.33 0.70
C ALA A 32 17.60 -0.74 -0.39
N ARG A 33 16.35 -1.15 -0.65
CA ARG A 33 16.02 -2.10 -1.73
C ARG A 33 16.33 -1.54 -3.11
N LEU A 34 16.00 -0.28 -3.37
CA LEU A 34 16.31 0.38 -4.63
C LEU A 34 17.82 0.45 -4.87
N ALA A 35 18.60 0.79 -3.84
CA ALA A 35 20.06 0.83 -3.92
C ALA A 35 20.65 -0.57 -4.21
N TRP A 36 20.14 -1.60 -3.54
CA TRP A 36 20.56 -2.98 -3.80
C TRP A 36 20.24 -3.43 -5.23
N HIS A 37 19.05 -3.10 -5.74
CA HIS A 37 18.67 -3.36 -7.13
C HIS A 37 19.56 -2.62 -8.14
N ALA A 38 19.85 -1.34 -7.89
CA ALA A 38 20.73 -0.56 -8.76
C ALA A 38 22.12 -1.19 -8.87
N GLN A 39 22.67 -1.69 -7.76
CA GLN A 39 23.93 -2.43 -7.75
C GLN A 39 23.84 -3.76 -8.52
N ALA A 40 22.75 -4.52 -8.37
CA ALA A 40 22.55 -5.77 -9.10
C ALA A 40 22.46 -5.54 -10.62
N VAL A 41 21.82 -4.44 -11.06
CA VAL A 41 21.79 -4.04 -12.47
C VAL A 41 23.20 -3.69 -12.97
N GLN A 42 23.98 -2.94 -12.18
CA GLN A 42 25.37 -2.62 -12.54
C GLN A 42 26.26 -3.86 -12.66
N ARG A 43 26.00 -4.91 -11.87
CA ARG A 43 26.69 -6.20 -11.96
C ARG A 43 26.17 -7.10 -13.09
N GLY A 44 25.13 -6.69 -13.83
CA GLY A 44 24.52 -7.47 -14.90
C GLY A 44 23.69 -8.67 -14.42
N GLU A 45 23.36 -8.74 -13.14
CA GLU A 45 22.59 -9.83 -12.53
C GLU A 45 21.10 -9.76 -12.86
N THR A 46 20.60 -8.55 -13.18
CA THR A 46 19.19 -8.30 -13.51
C THR A 46 19.05 -7.32 -14.67
N ARG A 47 18.11 -7.56 -15.59
CA ARG A 47 17.90 -6.73 -16.80
C ARG A 47 16.80 -5.67 -16.65
N THR A 48 15.82 -5.88 -15.77
CA THR A 48 14.67 -4.98 -15.65
C THR A 48 14.18 -5.00 -14.22
N GLN A 49 13.99 -3.80 -13.65
CA GLN A 49 13.45 -3.64 -12.31
C GLN A 49 11.93 -3.85 -12.37
N ASP A 50 11.41 -4.86 -11.66
CA ASP A 50 9.97 -4.98 -11.43
C ASP A 50 9.52 -3.76 -10.59
N PRO A 51 8.53 -2.98 -11.05
CA PRO A 51 8.01 -1.87 -10.26
C PRO A 51 7.42 -2.31 -8.91
N TYR A 52 6.96 -3.55 -8.80
CA TYR A 52 6.43 -4.10 -7.56
C TYR A 52 7.55 -4.72 -6.73
N LEU A 53 7.75 -4.22 -5.51
CA LEU A 53 8.81 -4.63 -4.60
C LEU A 53 8.36 -5.68 -3.56
N GLY A 54 7.08 -6.06 -3.56
CA GLY A 54 6.51 -6.95 -2.54
C GLY A 54 6.48 -6.33 -1.14
N ILE A 55 6.48 -7.20 -0.12
CA ILE A 55 6.54 -6.81 1.30
C ILE A 55 7.90 -6.17 1.57
N LEU A 56 7.93 -4.91 1.96
CA LEU A 56 9.12 -4.15 2.38
C LEU A 56 9.54 -4.52 3.81
N THR A 57 8.59 -4.44 4.74
CA THR A 57 8.79 -4.74 6.16
C THR A 57 7.47 -5.17 6.80
N PRO A 58 7.48 -6.10 7.76
CA PRO A 58 6.39 -6.27 8.69
C PRO A 58 6.30 -5.05 9.62
N ALA A 59 5.12 -4.80 10.16
CA ALA A 59 4.81 -3.74 11.10
C ALA A 59 3.73 -4.23 12.07
N LEU A 60 3.63 -3.58 13.22
CA LEU A 60 2.56 -3.81 14.19
C LEU A 60 1.78 -2.52 14.35
N VAL A 61 0.47 -2.54 14.09
CA VAL A 61 -0.43 -1.39 14.25
C VAL A 61 -1.53 -1.81 15.19
N ASN A 62 -1.74 -1.10 16.29
CA ASN A 62 -2.81 -1.43 17.25
C ASN A 62 -2.84 -2.91 17.67
N ALA A 63 -1.66 -3.51 17.88
CA ALA A 63 -1.47 -4.94 18.20
C ALA A 63 -1.93 -5.94 17.12
N GLU A 64 -2.14 -5.47 15.89
CA GLU A 64 -2.38 -6.30 14.70
C GLU A 64 -1.13 -6.34 13.82
N ASP A 65 -0.70 -7.55 13.43
CA ASP A 65 0.38 -7.72 12.46
C ASP A 65 -0.04 -7.16 11.10
N CYS A 66 0.83 -6.38 10.51
CA CYS A 66 0.63 -5.73 9.22
C CYS A 66 1.86 -5.91 8.34
N ASN A 67 1.65 -5.98 7.03
CA ASN A 67 2.71 -6.00 6.04
C ASN A 67 2.65 -4.71 5.21
N ILE A 68 3.80 -4.05 5.04
CA ILE A 68 3.94 -2.87 4.20
C ILE A 68 4.44 -3.30 2.84
N PHE A 69 3.69 -3.00 1.79
CA PHE A 69 4.00 -3.33 0.40
C PHE A 69 4.48 -2.11 -0.36
N GLY A 70 5.45 -2.30 -1.25
CA GLY A 70 6.08 -1.24 -2.02
C GLY A 70 5.88 -1.37 -3.53
N TYR A 71 5.63 -0.25 -4.19
CA TYR A 71 5.67 -0.10 -5.64
C TYR A 71 6.44 1.17 -6.00
N VAL A 72 7.35 1.08 -6.98
CA VAL A 72 8.14 2.19 -7.48
C VAL A 72 8.11 2.19 -9.00
N SER A 73 7.54 3.24 -9.59
CA SER A 73 7.50 3.39 -11.05
C SER A 73 8.89 3.74 -11.61
N ALA A 74 9.06 3.59 -12.93
CA ALA A 74 10.25 4.05 -13.63
C ALA A 74 10.49 5.57 -13.50
N SER A 75 9.43 6.35 -13.22
CA SER A 75 9.50 7.80 -12.95
C SER A 75 9.71 8.12 -11.47
N ASN A 76 10.09 7.14 -10.64
CA ASN A 76 10.30 7.26 -9.20
C ASN A 76 9.06 7.65 -8.37
N VAL A 77 7.85 7.39 -8.90
CA VAL A 77 6.61 7.51 -8.12
C VAL A 77 6.54 6.31 -7.17
N LYS A 78 6.47 6.58 -5.86
CA LYS A 78 6.41 5.58 -4.81
C LYS A 78 4.97 5.43 -4.33
N VAL A 79 4.45 4.21 -4.36
CA VAL A 79 3.13 3.87 -3.81
C VAL A 79 3.35 2.81 -2.76
N LEU A 80 2.87 3.06 -1.54
CA LEU A 80 2.93 2.12 -0.43
C LEU A 80 1.51 1.73 -0.03
N ALA A 81 1.35 0.48 0.38
CA ALA A 81 0.10 -0.01 0.95
C ALA A 81 0.40 -0.78 2.23
N ILE A 82 -0.43 -0.58 3.25
CA ILE A 82 -0.39 -1.34 4.50
C ILE A 82 -1.57 -2.29 4.47
N ALA A 83 -1.30 -3.59 4.56
CA ALA A 83 -2.34 -4.61 4.67
C ALA A 83 -2.17 -5.36 5.98
N ARG A 84 -3.29 -5.61 6.67
CA ARG A 84 -3.30 -6.45 7.87
C ARG A 84 -2.96 -7.88 7.47
N ASP A 85 -2.02 -8.48 8.19
CA ASP A 85 -1.70 -9.89 8.05
C ASP A 85 -2.85 -10.70 8.66
N ALA A 86 -3.52 -11.51 7.84
CA ALA A 86 -4.61 -12.35 8.30
C ALA A 86 -4.14 -13.59 9.10
N GLY A 87 -2.84 -13.71 9.36
CA GLY A 87 -2.27 -14.79 10.16
C GLY A 87 -1.97 -16.04 9.33
N SER A 88 -2.56 -17.18 9.68
CA SER A 88 -2.25 -18.49 9.08
C SER A 88 -2.74 -18.60 7.63
N MET A 89 -2.04 -17.94 6.72
CA MET A 89 -2.20 -18.11 5.28
C MET A 89 -1.24 -19.17 4.74
N ASP A 90 -1.80 -20.09 3.97
CA ASP A 90 -1.05 -21.07 3.19
C ASP A 90 -0.23 -20.36 2.10
N LYS A 91 0.81 -21.03 1.58
CA LYS A 91 1.66 -20.48 0.50
C LYS A 91 0.84 -19.97 -0.69
N GLN A 92 -0.17 -20.72 -1.09
CA GLN A 92 -1.03 -20.36 -2.23
C GLN A 92 -1.90 -19.12 -1.94
N GLN A 93 -2.34 -18.93 -0.69
CA GLN A 93 -3.09 -17.73 -0.31
C GLN A 93 -2.18 -16.50 -0.30
N ARG A 94 -0.95 -16.63 0.21
CA ARG A 94 0.07 -15.55 0.17
C ARG A 94 0.40 -15.13 -1.26
N GLU A 95 0.55 -16.08 -2.19
CA GLU A 95 0.76 -15.77 -3.62
C GLU A 95 -0.43 -15.02 -4.23
N LYS A 96 -1.67 -15.37 -3.85
CA LYS A 96 -2.87 -14.66 -4.29
C LYS A 96 -2.97 -13.25 -3.70
N GLU A 97 -2.66 -13.08 -2.41
CA GLU A 97 -2.59 -11.78 -1.75
C GLU A 97 -1.59 -10.86 -2.46
N ASP A 98 -0.37 -11.36 -2.70
CA ASP A 98 0.69 -10.64 -3.39
C ASP A 98 0.24 -10.20 -4.80
N ALA A 99 -0.42 -11.08 -5.55
CA ALA A 99 -0.97 -10.75 -6.86
C ALA A 99 -2.08 -9.68 -6.80
N ILE A 100 -2.93 -9.71 -5.77
CA ILE A 100 -3.98 -8.70 -5.56
C ILE A 100 -3.35 -7.35 -5.23
N LEU A 101 -2.37 -7.30 -4.32
CA LEU A 101 -1.72 -6.05 -3.93
C LEU A 101 -0.85 -5.48 -5.05
N LYS A 102 -0.16 -6.33 -5.83
CA LYS A 102 0.50 -5.92 -7.06
C LYS A 102 -0.48 -5.25 -8.03
N SER A 103 -1.67 -5.82 -8.21
CA SER A 103 -2.72 -5.25 -9.06
C SER A 103 -3.24 -3.91 -8.53
N LEU A 104 -3.48 -3.81 -7.21
CA LEU A 104 -3.91 -2.58 -6.55
C LEU A 104 -2.89 -1.46 -6.75
N LEU A 105 -1.62 -1.69 -6.40
CA LEU A 105 -0.57 -0.68 -6.48
C LEU A 105 -0.36 -0.19 -7.92
N ARG A 106 -0.42 -1.09 -8.90
CA ARG A 106 -0.38 -0.73 -10.32
C ARG A 106 -1.58 0.14 -10.72
N GLN A 107 -2.78 -0.20 -10.24
CA GLN A 107 -3.98 0.60 -10.52
C GLN A 107 -3.89 1.99 -9.88
N LEU A 108 -3.42 2.09 -8.64
CA LEU A 108 -3.22 3.37 -7.96
C LEU A 108 -2.20 4.25 -8.69
N HIS A 109 -1.10 3.65 -9.17
CA HIS A 109 -0.14 4.36 -10.02
C HIS A 109 -0.78 4.86 -11.32
N GLN A 110 -1.63 4.06 -11.98
CA GLN A 110 -2.34 4.50 -13.18
C GLN A 110 -3.26 5.68 -12.90
N LEU A 111 -4.05 5.62 -11.82
CA LEU A 111 -4.92 6.72 -11.40
C LEU A 111 -4.11 8.00 -11.12
N TYR A 112 -2.94 7.86 -10.49
CA TYR A 112 -2.02 8.97 -10.27
C TYR A 112 -1.53 9.56 -11.60
N VAL A 113 -1.12 8.72 -12.56
CA VAL A 113 -0.67 9.16 -13.88
C VAL A 113 -1.79 9.89 -14.63
N ASP A 114 -3.00 9.34 -14.67
CA ASP A 114 -4.15 9.96 -15.33
C ASP A 114 -4.48 11.33 -14.72
N ALA A 115 -4.36 11.44 -13.40
CA ALA A 115 -4.55 12.71 -12.69
C ALA A 115 -3.41 13.70 -12.97
N ALA A 116 -2.14 13.27 -12.88
CA ALA A 116 -0.97 14.10 -13.09
C ALA A 116 -0.81 14.58 -14.54
N CYS A 117 -1.28 13.79 -15.51
CA CYS A 117 -1.28 14.14 -16.92
C CYS A 117 -2.48 14.98 -17.35
N ASN A 118 -3.45 15.25 -16.46
CA ASN A 118 -4.58 16.11 -16.76
C ASN A 118 -4.11 17.59 -16.80
N PRO A 119 -4.23 18.32 -17.92
CA PRO A 119 -3.80 19.71 -18.02
C PRO A 119 -4.60 20.67 -17.12
N PHE A 120 -5.77 20.24 -16.64
CA PHE A 120 -6.62 20.96 -15.69
C PHE A 120 -6.50 20.42 -14.27
N PHE A 121 -5.47 19.64 -13.97
CA PHE A 121 -5.26 19.07 -12.66
C PHE A 121 -5.02 20.15 -11.60
N GLN A 122 -5.88 20.18 -10.59
CA GLN A 122 -5.81 21.15 -9.48
C GLN A 122 -5.16 20.56 -8.22
N GLY A 123 -4.73 19.29 -8.27
CA GLY A 123 -4.12 18.58 -7.14
C GLY A 123 -4.81 17.26 -6.81
N LEU A 124 -4.10 16.40 -6.06
CA LEU A 124 -4.58 15.07 -5.66
C LEU A 124 -5.73 15.14 -4.64
N GLY A 125 -6.01 16.32 -4.08
CA GLY A 125 -7.14 16.55 -3.17
C GLY A 125 -8.50 16.65 -3.87
N GLY A 126 -8.56 16.57 -5.21
CA GLY A 126 -9.81 16.60 -5.95
C GLY A 126 -10.73 15.42 -5.61
N HIS A 127 -12.03 15.69 -5.43
CA HIS A 127 -13.02 14.68 -5.05
C HIS A 127 -13.07 13.48 -6.01
N SER A 128 -12.86 13.69 -7.31
CA SER A 128 -12.87 12.64 -8.33
C SER A 128 -11.70 11.67 -8.19
N PHE A 129 -10.50 12.17 -7.88
CA PHE A 129 -9.32 11.34 -7.65
C PHE A 129 -9.48 10.52 -6.36
N ALA A 130 -9.85 11.19 -5.26
CA ALA A 130 -10.09 10.53 -3.98
C ALA A 130 -11.17 9.43 -4.08
N ALA A 131 -12.28 9.70 -4.76
CA ALA A 131 -13.33 8.69 -5.01
C ALA A 131 -12.83 7.50 -5.84
N SER A 132 -12.00 7.76 -6.86
CA SER A 132 -11.42 6.70 -7.70
C SER A 132 -10.45 5.82 -6.94
N VAL A 133 -9.62 6.43 -6.06
CA VAL A 133 -8.72 5.71 -5.16
C VAL A 133 -9.52 4.87 -4.16
N ALA A 134 -10.52 5.44 -3.50
CA ALA A 134 -11.39 4.72 -2.56
C ALA A 134 -12.06 3.51 -3.23
N ALA A 135 -12.66 3.70 -4.41
CA ALA A 135 -13.28 2.61 -5.16
C ALA A 135 -12.28 1.54 -5.62
N ALA A 136 -11.02 1.91 -5.90
CA ALA A 136 -9.97 0.93 -6.20
C ALA A 136 -9.59 0.11 -4.96
N VAL A 137 -9.40 0.77 -3.81
CA VAL A 137 -9.07 0.14 -2.53
C VAL A 137 -10.19 -0.79 -2.09
N GLU A 138 -11.45 -0.35 -2.09
CA GLU A 138 -12.60 -1.16 -1.68
C GLU A 138 -12.73 -2.44 -2.53
N ARG A 139 -12.60 -2.33 -3.85
CA ARG A 139 -12.64 -3.50 -4.75
C ARG A 139 -11.53 -4.50 -4.47
N HIS A 140 -10.33 -4.04 -4.11
CA HIS A 140 -9.22 -4.93 -3.79
C HIS A 140 -9.33 -5.49 -2.37
N ALA A 141 -9.79 -4.70 -1.40
CA ALA A 141 -10.07 -5.13 -0.04
C ALA A 141 -11.14 -6.23 0.00
N ALA A 142 -12.20 -6.12 -0.81
CA ALA A 142 -13.21 -7.18 -0.94
C ALA A 142 -12.61 -8.51 -1.45
N ARG A 143 -11.65 -8.45 -2.37
CA ARG A 143 -10.94 -9.64 -2.89
C ARG A 143 -9.98 -10.23 -1.85
N LEU A 144 -9.33 -9.39 -1.05
CA LEU A 144 -8.49 -9.84 0.08
C LEU A 144 -9.35 -10.53 1.14
N GLY A 145 -10.51 -9.97 1.48
CA GLY A 145 -11.45 -10.59 2.43
C GLY A 145 -11.89 -11.98 2.01
N GLN A 146 -12.07 -12.23 0.71
CA GLN A 146 -12.42 -13.57 0.18
C GLN A 146 -11.30 -14.61 0.35
N LEU A 147 -10.05 -14.21 0.54
CA LEU A 147 -8.94 -15.13 0.78
C LEU A 147 -8.91 -15.68 2.21
N VAL A 148 -9.49 -14.94 3.15
CA VAL A 148 -9.45 -15.22 4.60
C VAL A 148 -10.61 -16.12 5.04
N VAL A 149 -11.70 -16.19 4.28
CA VAL A 149 -12.86 -17.02 4.62
C VAL A 149 -12.56 -18.50 4.31
N PRO A 150 -12.60 -19.41 5.30
CA PRO A 150 -12.48 -20.84 5.03
C PRO A 150 -13.70 -21.32 4.22
N PRO A 151 -13.55 -22.32 3.33
CA PRO A 151 -14.70 -22.89 2.64
C PRO A 151 -15.67 -23.43 3.68
N ALA A 152 -16.93 -22.98 3.62
CA ALA A 152 -18.01 -23.55 4.42
C ALA A 152 -18.11 -25.05 4.10
N THR A 153 -17.78 -25.89 5.08
CA THR A 153 -18.08 -27.32 5.12
C THR A 153 -19.54 -27.55 5.43
#